data_AF-A0A931YTE6-F1
#
_entry.id   AF-A0A931YTE6-F1
#
_cell.length_a   1.000
_cell.length_b   1.000
_cell.length_c   1.000
_cell.angle_alpha   90.00
_cell.angle_beta   90.00
_cell.angle_gamma   90.00
#
_symmetry.space_group_name_H-M   'P 1'
#
loop_
_entity.id
_entity.type
_entity.pdbx_description
1 polymer ?
#
loop_
_entity_poly.entity_id
_entity_poly.type
_entity_poly.pdbx_seq_one_letter_code
_entity_poly.pdbx_strand_id
1 'polypeptide(L)'
;MRRIMAVIVLAAVLLGVSAPAAHAGKSTDIALGLASFAVFNQIVGAIARPHRAEAAYHHRPYREVVYQTVVTQPAVVYAPAPAVYAAPAPPPVQPTVVQYPHGRYELRVNQYQQYVWVWIPAVPAPPPPPPAGIPPVPPPPAP
;
A
#
# COMPACT_ATOMS: atom_id res chain seq x y z
N MET A 1 12.88 37.33 -7.04
CA MET A 1 12.56 35.94 -6.59
C MET A 1 11.91 35.11 -7.70
N ARG A 2 10.65 35.36 -8.09
CA ARG A 2 9.91 34.51 -9.06
C ARG A 2 10.58 34.35 -10.43
N ARG A 3 11.16 35.42 -10.98
CA ARG A 3 11.88 35.38 -12.27
C ARG A 3 13.19 34.60 -12.18
N ILE A 4 13.91 34.72 -11.06
CA ILE A 4 15.16 33.98 -10.81
C ILE A 4 14.86 32.48 -10.68
N MET A 5 13.82 32.12 -9.92
CA MET A 5 13.36 30.74 -9.79
C MET A 5 12.93 30.16 -11.14
N ALA A 6 12.21 30.92 -11.96
CA ALA A 6 11.81 30.50 -13.30
C ALA A 6 13.02 30.23 -14.21
N VAL A 7 14.06 31.08 -14.14
CA VAL A 7 15.30 30.88 -14.91
C VAL A 7 16.06 29.65 -14.44
N ILE A 8 16.13 29.40 -13.13
CA ILE A 8 16.79 28.20 -12.57
C ILE A 8 16.06 26.93 -13.00
N VAL A 9 14.73 26.90 -12.91
CA VAL A 9 13.91 25.76 -13.34
C VAL A 9 14.05 25.56 -14.84
N LEU A 10 14.00 26.63 -15.63
CA LEU A 10 14.17 26.54 -17.08
C LEU A 10 15.56 26.03 -17.47
N ALA A 11 16.62 26.50 -16.79
CA ALA A 11 17.97 26.01 -17.01
C ALA A 11 18.11 24.52 -16.65
N ALA A 12 17.51 24.07 -15.54
CA ALA A 12 17.50 22.66 -15.14
C ALA A 12 16.76 21.78 -16.16
N VAL A 13 15.62 22.25 -16.67
CA VAL A 13 14.86 21.53 -17.71
C VAL A 13 15.64 21.46 -19.01
N LEU A 14 16.24 22.57 -19.46
CA LEU A 14 17.01 22.60 -20.70
C LEU A 14 18.24 21.68 -20.61
N LEU A 15 18.94 21.67 -19.47
CA LEU A 15 20.07 20.77 -19.24
C LEU A 15 19.65 19.29 -19.22
N GLY A 16 18.48 18.99 -18.64
CA GLY A 16 17.93 17.63 -18.64
C GLY A 16 17.50 17.14 -20.03
N VAL A 17 16.96 18.03 -20.87
CA VAL A 17 16.55 17.71 -22.25
C VAL A 17 17.74 17.61 -23.20
N SER A 18 18.82 18.36 -22.95
CA SER A 18 20.04 18.33 -23.77
C SER A 18 21.01 17.20 -23.41
N ALA A 19 20.73 16.42 -22.37
CA ALA A 19 21.57 15.30 -21.99
C ALA A 19 21.59 14.26 -23.14
N PRO A 20 22.76 13.92 -23.70
CA PRO A 20 22.83 12.86 -24.71
C PRO A 20 22.26 11.58 -24.11
N ALA A 21 21.51 10.81 -24.90
CA ALA A 21 20.97 9.52 -24.48
C ALA A 21 22.11 8.70 -23.86
N ALA A 22 22.11 8.55 -22.54
CA ALA A 22 23.12 7.78 -21.84
C ALA A 22 22.96 6.34 -22.31
N HIS A 23 23.86 5.90 -23.19
CA HIS A 23 23.95 4.51 -23.57
C HIS A 23 24.42 3.79 -22.31
N ALA A 24 23.48 3.20 -21.57
CA ALA A 24 23.74 2.44 -20.36
C ALA A 24 24.56 1.20 -20.71
N GLY A 25 25.87 1.38 -20.86
CA GLY A 25 26.78 0.33 -21.29
C GLY A 25 27.55 -0.32 -20.14
N LYS A 26 27.63 0.32 -18.96
CA LYS A 26 28.48 -0.16 -17.86
C LYS A 26 27.82 -0.01 -16.49
N SER A 27 28.07 -0.98 -15.62
CA SER A 27 27.58 -1.08 -14.24
C SER A 27 27.96 0.15 -13.38
N THR A 28 29.09 0.78 -13.67
CA THR A 28 29.55 2.00 -12.99
C THR A 28 28.60 3.18 -13.21
N ASP A 29 28.06 3.36 -14.43
CA ASP A 29 27.13 4.45 -14.74
C ASP A 29 25.79 4.26 -14.01
N ILE A 30 25.35 3.01 -13.87
CA ILE A 30 24.15 2.64 -13.10
C ILE A 30 24.39 2.90 -11.60
N ALA A 31 25.56 2.51 -11.07
CA ALA A 31 25.90 2.73 -9.67
C ALA A 31 25.97 4.23 -9.33
N LEU A 32 26.57 5.04 -10.21
CA LEU A 32 26.60 6.49 -10.05
C LEU A 32 25.18 7.09 -10.12
N GLY A 33 24.34 6.64 -11.05
CA GLY A 33 22.94 7.06 -11.13
C GLY A 33 22.14 6.73 -9.87
N LEU A 34 22.29 5.52 -9.33
CA LEU A 34 21.62 5.11 -8.09
C LEU A 34 22.16 5.86 -6.87
N ALA A 35 23.47 6.10 -6.79
CA ALA A 35 24.07 6.89 -5.73
C ALA A 35 23.56 8.35 -5.75
N SER A 36 23.51 8.99 -6.91
CA SER A 36 22.95 10.32 -7.07
C SER A 36 21.45 10.36 -6.71
N PHE A 37 20.69 9.34 -7.09
CA PHE A 37 19.27 9.22 -6.72
C PHE A 37 19.07 9.10 -5.20
N ALA A 38 19.90 8.28 -4.53
CA ALA A 38 19.82 8.11 -3.08
C ALA A 38 20.09 9.43 -2.33
N VAL A 39 21.12 10.18 -2.74
CA VAL A 39 21.46 11.50 -2.16
C VAL A 39 20.34 12.51 -2.41
N PHE A 40 19.80 12.56 -3.63
CA PHE A 40 18.66 13.43 -3.93
C PHE A 40 17.45 13.09 -3.06
N ASN A 41 17.09 11.81 -2.98
CA ASN A 41 15.97 11.34 -2.17
C ASN A 41 16.17 11.65 -0.67
N GLN A 42 17.41 11.56 -0.17
CA GLN A 42 17.74 11.91 1.21
C GLN A 42 17.53 13.41 1.48
N ILE A 43 17.99 14.28 0.59
CA ILE A 43 17.85 15.74 0.73
C ILE A 43 16.38 16.14 0.65
N VAL A 44 15.65 15.64 -0.35
CA VAL A 44 14.23 15.94 -0.53
C VAL A 44 13.39 15.37 0.61
N GLY A 45 13.68 14.14 1.05
CA GLY A 45 12.99 13.50 2.17
C GLY A 45 13.15 14.27 3.48
N ALA A 46 14.35 14.78 3.76
CA ALA A 46 14.63 15.58 4.96
C ALA A 46 13.89 16.93 4.95
N ILE A 47 13.78 17.58 3.79
CA ILE A 47 13.07 18.86 3.64
C ILE A 47 11.55 18.65 3.67
N ALA A 48 11.06 17.60 3.01
CA ALA A 48 9.63 17.30 2.90
C ALA A 48 9.02 16.73 4.19
N ARG A 49 9.85 16.16 5.09
CA ARG A 49 9.41 15.63 6.37
C ARG A 49 10.16 16.28 7.54
N PRO A 50 9.83 17.53 7.90
CA PRO A 50 10.38 18.14 9.10
C PRO A 50 9.75 17.47 10.34
N HIS A 51 10.40 16.42 10.89
CA HIS A 51 10.50 15.90 12.27
C HIS A 51 9.32 16.07 13.29
N ARG A 52 8.14 16.50 12.88
CA ARG A 52 6.97 16.73 13.75
C ARG A 52 6.04 15.53 13.86
N ALA A 53 6.31 14.46 13.11
CA ALA A 53 5.50 13.25 13.13
C ALA A 53 5.87 12.28 14.27
N GLU A 54 7.09 12.36 14.82
CA GLU A 54 7.58 11.43 15.85
C GLU A 54 6.88 11.66 17.22
N ALA A 55 6.48 12.89 17.53
CA ALA A 55 5.88 13.24 18.82
C ALA A 55 4.41 12.79 18.98
N ALA A 56 3.74 12.41 17.88
CA ALA A 56 2.32 12.05 17.90
C ALA A 56 2.06 10.59 18.30
N TYR A 57 3.07 9.72 18.28
CA TYR A 57 2.89 8.29 18.57
C TYR A 57 3.13 7.90 20.03
N HIS A 58 3.72 8.77 20.85
CA HIS A 58 4.08 8.43 22.25
C HIS A 58 3.13 8.96 23.34
N HIS A 59 2.04 9.64 22.99
CA HIS A 59 1.12 10.19 23.99
C HIS A 59 -0.22 9.46 24.00
N ARG A 60 -0.26 8.25 24.59
CA ARG A 60 -1.50 7.69 25.13
C ARG A 60 -1.54 7.95 26.64
N PRO A 61 -2.30 8.95 27.12
CA PRO A 61 -2.54 9.07 28.55
C PRO A 61 -3.43 7.91 29.03
N TYR A 62 -2.94 7.18 30.03
CA TYR A 62 -3.72 6.19 30.77
C TYR A 62 -4.85 6.92 31.51
N ARG A 63 -6.11 6.64 31.15
CA ARG A 63 -7.29 7.21 31.78
C ARG A 63 -7.68 6.35 32.98
N GLU A 64 -7.20 6.72 34.15
CA GLU A 64 -7.63 6.10 35.41
C GLU A 64 -9.07 6.55 35.72
N VAL A 65 -10.00 5.60 35.81
CA VAL A 65 -11.41 5.88 36.11
C VAL A 65 -11.61 5.75 37.61
N VAL A 66 -11.65 6.89 38.30
CA VAL A 66 -12.00 6.98 39.72
C VAL A 66 -13.52 6.90 39.85
N TYR A 67 -14.04 5.90 40.56
CA TYR A 67 -15.47 5.82 40.89
C TYR A 67 -15.78 6.79 42.03
N GLN A 68 -16.37 7.93 41.70
CA GLN A 68 -16.90 8.86 42.70
C GLN A 68 -18.37 8.51 42.95
N THR A 69 -18.66 7.96 44.13
CA THR A 69 -20.01 7.58 44.53
C THR A 69 -20.82 8.84 44.86
N VAL A 70 -21.75 9.23 43.99
CA VAL A 70 -22.64 10.37 44.19
C VAL A 70 -24.01 9.87 44.69
N VAL A 71 -24.38 10.25 45.91
CA VAL A 71 -25.73 10.04 46.45
C VAL A 71 -26.66 11.06 45.80
N THR A 72 -27.66 10.62 45.04
CA THR A 72 -28.54 11.49 44.25
C THR A 72 -29.95 11.54 44.85
N GLN A 73 -30.44 12.75 45.13
CA GLN A 73 -31.80 13.04 45.57
C GLN A 73 -32.74 13.06 44.34
N PRO A 74 -33.99 12.53 44.42
CA PRO A 74 -34.81 12.37 43.22
C PRO A 74 -35.42 13.72 42.77
N ALA A 75 -34.84 14.30 41.72
CA ALA A 75 -35.46 15.36 40.94
C ALA A 75 -36.29 14.73 39.80
N VAL A 76 -37.55 15.11 39.69
CA VAL A 76 -38.44 14.70 38.60
C VAL A 76 -37.99 15.40 37.32
N VAL A 77 -37.55 14.61 36.33
CA VAL A 77 -37.07 15.09 35.04
C VAL A 77 -38.01 14.57 33.95
N TYR A 78 -38.55 15.49 33.15
CA TYR A 78 -39.20 15.16 31.88
C TYR A 78 -38.15 14.59 30.92
N ALA A 79 -38.33 13.33 30.50
CA ALA A 79 -37.40 12.66 29.60
C ALA A 79 -37.53 13.20 28.17
N PRO A 80 -36.47 13.78 27.56
CA PRO A 80 -36.44 13.97 26.12
C PRO A 80 -36.36 12.60 25.42
N ALA A 81 -37.01 12.49 24.26
CA ALA A 81 -37.04 11.28 23.45
C ALA A 81 -35.62 10.71 23.22
N PRO A 82 -35.43 9.38 23.22
CA PRO A 82 -34.12 8.78 23.05
C PRO A 82 -33.54 9.19 21.70
N ALA A 83 -32.45 9.95 21.72
CA ALA A 83 -31.65 10.18 20.53
C ALA A 83 -31.05 8.85 20.09
N VAL A 84 -31.56 8.32 18.97
CA VAL A 84 -31.00 7.13 18.33
C VAL A 84 -29.68 7.53 17.71
N TYR A 85 -28.58 7.28 18.42
CA TYR A 85 -27.25 7.39 17.84
C TYR A 85 -27.05 6.21 16.89
N ALA A 86 -27.07 6.47 15.59
CA ALA A 86 -26.61 5.50 14.62
C ALA A 86 -25.13 5.19 14.90
N ALA A 87 -24.78 3.91 15.03
CA ALA A 87 -23.40 3.49 15.16
C ALA A 87 -22.58 3.97 13.94
N PRO A 88 -21.32 4.40 14.12
CA PRO A 88 -20.45 4.74 13.00
C PRO A 88 -20.36 3.56 12.02
N ALA A 89 -20.48 3.86 10.72
CA ALA A 89 -20.35 2.84 9.68
C ALA A 89 -18.99 2.13 9.79
N PRO A 90 -18.92 0.80 9.57
CA PRO A 90 -17.65 0.08 9.54
C PRO A 90 -16.71 0.68 8.48
N PRO A 91 -15.39 0.74 8.75
CA PRO A 91 -14.44 1.20 7.75
C PRO A 91 -14.48 0.30 6.51
N PRO A 92 -14.26 0.86 5.31
CA PRO A 92 -14.25 0.08 4.08
C PRO A 92 -13.15 -0.99 4.14
N VAL A 93 -13.53 -2.24 3.86
CA VAL A 93 -12.58 -3.37 3.78
C VAL A 93 -11.68 -3.12 2.58
N GLN A 94 -10.40 -2.85 2.83
CA GLN A 94 -9.43 -2.68 1.75
C GLN A 94 -9.08 -4.05 1.16
N PRO A 95 -9.10 -4.21 -0.17
CA PRO A 95 -8.72 -5.47 -0.80
C PRO A 95 -7.23 -5.76 -0.55
N THR A 96 -6.96 -6.90 0.08
CA THR A 96 -5.60 -7.39 0.36
C THR A 96 -4.94 -8.02 -0.88
N VAL A 97 -5.73 -8.33 -1.91
CA VAL A 97 -5.28 -9.01 -3.13
C VAL A 97 -5.82 -8.30 -4.36
N VAL A 98 -4.96 -8.04 -5.33
CA VAL A 98 -5.31 -7.49 -6.65
C VAL A 98 -4.94 -8.51 -7.72
N GLN A 99 -5.95 -9.10 -8.37
CA GLN A 99 -5.80 -10.20 -9.33
C GLN A 99 -5.62 -9.64 -10.76
N TYR A 100 -4.67 -10.21 -11.51
CA TYR A 100 -4.42 -9.94 -12.92
C TYR A 100 -4.35 -11.25 -13.74
N PRO A 101 -4.44 -11.20 -15.08
CA PRO A 101 -4.35 -12.40 -15.92
C PRO A 101 -3.04 -13.18 -15.78
N HIS A 102 -1.94 -12.46 -15.60
CA HIS A 102 -0.56 -12.98 -15.53
C HIS A 102 -0.04 -13.18 -14.10
N GLY A 103 -0.86 -12.95 -13.07
CA GLY A 103 -0.44 -13.04 -11.68
C GLY A 103 -1.31 -12.23 -10.73
N ARG A 104 -0.87 -12.05 -9.49
CA ARG A 104 -1.58 -11.21 -8.51
C ARG A 104 -0.61 -10.44 -7.63
N TYR A 105 -1.03 -9.27 -7.17
CA TYR A 105 -0.39 -8.58 -6.06
C TYR A 105 -1.07 -8.98 -4.76
N GLU A 106 -0.29 -9.41 -3.76
CA GLU A 106 -0.76 -9.66 -2.40
C GLU A 106 -0.11 -8.68 -1.44
N LEU A 107 -0.93 -8.05 -0.58
CA LEU A 107 -0.46 -7.19 0.49
C LEU A 107 0.03 -8.08 1.64
N ARG A 108 1.33 -8.04 1.93
CA ARG A 108 1.96 -8.81 3.01
C ARG A 108 2.54 -7.90 4.05
N VAL A 109 2.54 -8.36 5.30
CA VAL A 109 3.24 -7.67 6.38
C VAL A 109 4.66 -8.22 6.43
N ASN A 110 5.66 -7.35 6.30
CA ASN A 110 7.06 -7.75 6.43
C ASN A 110 7.44 -7.92 7.92
N GLN A 111 8.65 -8.41 8.17
CA GLN A 111 9.21 -8.60 9.51
C GLN A 111 9.33 -7.31 10.34
N TYR A 112 9.20 -6.14 9.70
CA TYR A 112 9.23 -4.81 10.33
C TYR A 112 7.82 -4.20 10.49
N GLN A 113 6.76 -5.01 10.40
CA GLN A 113 5.36 -4.56 10.45
C GLN A 113 4.95 -3.56 9.37
N GLN A 114 5.64 -3.52 8.24
CA GLN A 114 5.28 -2.68 7.09
C GLN A 114 4.48 -3.50 6.08
N TYR A 115 3.43 -2.89 5.54
CA TYR A 115 2.65 -3.44 4.43
C TYR A 115 3.41 -3.29 3.11
N VAL A 116 3.66 -4.41 2.44
CA VAL A 116 4.38 -4.48 1.17
C VAL A 116 3.53 -5.22 0.14
N TRP A 117 3.45 -4.67 -1.06
CA TRP A 117 2.83 -5.35 -2.20
C TRP A 117 3.82 -6.30 -2.85
N VAL A 118 3.47 -7.59 -2.87
CA VAL A 118 4.31 -8.64 -3.46
C VAL A 118 3.65 -9.18 -4.72
N TRP A 119 4.38 -9.17 -5.83
CA TRP A 119 3.94 -9.77 -7.09
C TRP A 119 4.13 -11.29 -7.07
N ILE A 120 3.06 -12.02 -7.39
CA ILE A 120 3.07 -13.48 -7.53
C ILE A 120 2.69 -13.81 -8.97
N PRO A 121 3.64 -14.33 -9.78
CA PRO A 121 3.37 -14.75 -11.14
C PRO A 121 2.32 -15.86 -11.18
N ALA A 122 1.45 -15.85 -12.19
CA ALA A 122 0.58 -16.98 -12.47
C ALA A 122 1.45 -18.17 -12.94
N VAL A 123 1.36 -19.29 -12.23
CA VAL A 123 1.97 -20.55 -12.69
C VAL A 123 1.16 -21.01 -13.91
N PRO A 124 1.81 -21.37 -15.04
CA PRO A 124 1.11 -21.96 -16.17
C PRO A 124 0.27 -23.15 -15.70
N ALA A 125 -0.99 -23.22 -16.16
CA ALA A 125 -1.83 -24.38 -15.86
C ALA A 125 -1.10 -25.66 -16.31
N PRO A 126 -1.13 -26.75 -15.52
CA PRO A 126 -0.61 -28.02 -15.97
C PRO A 126 -1.30 -28.42 -17.29
N PRO A 127 -0.59 -29.11 -18.21
CA PRO A 127 -1.20 -29.54 -19.46
C PRO A 127 -2.45 -30.38 -19.16
N PRO A 128 -3.50 -30.26 -20.00
CA PRO A 128 -4.71 -31.06 -19.81
C PRO A 128 -4.35 -32.55 -19.82
N PRO A 129 -5.01 -33.38 -18.98
CA PRO A 129 -4.80 -34.82 -19.00
C PRO A 129 -5.10 -35.36 -20.41
N PRO A 130 -4.34 -36.36 -20.89
CA PRO A 130 -4.61 -36.98 -22.17
C PRO A 130 -6.07 -37.49 -22.21
N PRO A 131 -6.75 -37.42 -23.37
CA PRO A 131 -8.10 -37.95 -23.51
C PRO A 131 -8.14 -39.40 -23.00
N ALA A 132 -9.11 -39.71 -22.13
CA ALA A 132 -9.35 -41.09 -21.73
C ALA A 132 -9.54 -41.92 -23.02
N GLY A 133 -8.69 -42.93 -23.21
CA GLY A 133 -8.79 -43.82 -24.36
C GLY A 133 -10.22 -44.36 -24.48
N ILE A 134 -10.70 -44.47 -25.71
CA ILE A 134 -12.03 -45.01 -26.01
C ILE A 134 -12.13 -46.39 -25.34
N PRO A 135 -13.16 -46.66 -24.52
CA PRO A 135 -13.33 -47.98 -23.92
C PRO A 135 -13.41 -49.02 -25.05
N PRO A 136 -12.78 -50.20 -24.90
CA PRO A 136 -12.81 -51.23 -25.93
C PRO A 136 -14.27 -51.57 -26.27
N VAL A 137 -14.58 -51.53 -27.56
CA VAL A 137 -15.89 -51.92 -28.09
C VAL A 137 -16.11 -53.40 -27.73
N PRO A 138 -17.23 -53.77 -27.08
CA PRO A 138 -17.52 -55.16 -26.78
C PRO A 138 -17.62 -55.98 -28.08
N PRO A 139 -17.13 -57.23 -28.08
CA PRO A 139 -17.19 -58.08 -29.27
C PRO A 139 -18.66 -58.30 -29.71
N PRO A 140 -18.93 -58.39 -31.02
CA PRO A 140 -20.28 -58.63 -31.53
C PRO A 140 -20.83 -59.97 -30.99
N PRO A 141 -22.16 -60.07 -30.79
CA PRO A 141 -22.78 -61.33 -30.38
C PRO A 141 -22.51 -62.42 -31.43
N ALA A 142 -22.09 -63.60 -30.98
CA ALA A 142 -21.91 -64.75 -31.85
C ALA A 142 -23.27 -65.23 -32.41
N PRO A 143 -23.34 -65.66 -33.69
CA PRO A 143 -24.52 -66.27 -34.29
C PRO A 143 -24.79 -67.69 -33.76
#